data_AF-A0A7X9HE78-F1
#
_entry.id   AF-A0A7X9HE78-F1
#
_cell.length_a   1.000
_cell.length_b   1.000
_cell.length_c   1.000
_cell.angle_alpha   90.00
_cell.angle_beta   90.00
_cell.angle_gamma   90.00
#
_symmetry.space_group_name_H-M   'P 1'
#
loop_
_entity.id
_entity.type
_entity.pdbx_description
1 polymer ?
#
loop_
_entity_poly.entity_id
_entity_poly.type
_entity_poly.pdbx_seq_one_letter_code
_entity_poly.pdbx_strand_id
1 'polypeptide(L)'
;MPKNRLDQYLLQNNICTSREKAKNLIIAGYVTVNNQVIYKPSFIVKENDVITVRELSQKFVSRGGEKLKKALDYFNIDVTGKIVLDLGSSTGGFVDCLLQYGAEKVYAVDVGYGQLDYTLRINPKVIVMERRNA
;
A
#
# COMPACT_ATOMS: atom_id res chain seq x y z
N MET A 1 28.63 21.79 6.32
CA MET A 1 27.18 21.59 6.52
C MET A 1 26.85 20.10 6.53
N PRO A 2 25.83 19.63 7.27
CA PRO A 2 25.61 18.20 7.45
C PRO A 2 25.28 17.54 6.10
N LYS A 3 26.11 16.57 5.71
CA LYS A 3 25.84 15.68 4.58
C LYS A 3 24.68 14.76 4.96
N ASN A 4 23.46 15.22 4.75
CA ASN A 4 22.29 14.45 5.15
C ASN A 4 22.12 13.24 4.22
N ARG A 5 21.87 12.09 4.84
CA ARG A 5 21.51 10.88 4.12
C ARG A 5 20.13 11.06 3.50
N LEU A 6 19.88 10.47 2.35
CA LEU A 6 18.61 10.57 1.64
C LEU A 6 17.42 10.13 2.52
N ASP A 7 17.55 9.06 3.29
CA ASP A 7 16.51 8.61 4.24
C ASP A 7 16.17 9.65 5.32
N GLN A 8 17.17 10.38 5.81
CA GLN A 8 16.99 11.47 6.78
C GLN A 8 16.45 12.73 6.12
N TYR A 9 16.95 13.07 4.94
CA TYR A 9 16.49 14.23 4.17
C TYR A 9 14.99 14.14 3.89
N LEU A 10 14.49 12.98 3.45
CA LEU A 10 13.07 12.78 3.17
C LEU A 10 12.18 12.95 4.41
N LEU A 11 12.67 12.56 5.59
CA LEU A 11 11.95 12.77 6.84
C LEU A 11 12.00 14.24 7.28
N GLN A 12 13.19 14.86 7.28
CA GLN A 12 13.41 16.23 7.75
C GLN A 12 12.66 17.27 6.92
N ASN A 13 12.47 17.01 5.62
CA ASN A 13 11.70 17.88 4.72
C ASN A 13 10.21 17.51 4.65
N ASN A 14 9.70 16.69 5.58
CA ASN A 14 8.30 16.25 5.63
C ASN A 14 7.79 15.55 4.35
N ILE A 15 8.70 15.02 3.53
CA ILE A 15 8.35 14.25 2.32
C ILE A 15 7.86 12.84 2.73
N CYS A 16 8.32 12.32 3.86
CA CYS A 16 7.92 11.04 4.43
C CYS A 16 7.53 11.20 5.90
N THR A 17 6.52 10.43 6.33
CA THR A 17 6.02 10.43 7.72
C THR A 17 6.90 9.66 8.70
N SER A 18 7.80 8.80 8.20
CA SER A 18 8.75 8.06 9.03
C SER A 18 10.02 7.73 8.25
N ARG A 19 11.12 7.51 8.98
CA ARG A 19 12.41 7.08 8.40
C ARG A 19 12.30 5.70 7.73
N GLU A 20 11.45 4.82 8.25
CA GLU A 20 11.22 3.49 7.69
C GLU A 20 10.49 3.58 6.35
N LYS A 21 9.44 4.43 6.26
CA LYS A 21 8.75 4.72 5.00
C LYS A 21 9.72 5.28 3.94
N ALA A 22 10.60 6.20 4.34
CA ALA A 22 11.63 6.74 3.45
C ALA A 22 12.58 5.64 2.92
N LYS A 23 13.09 4.76 3.79
CA LYS A 23 13.94 3.63 3.36
C LYS A 23 13.22 2.71 2.36
N ASN A 24 11.96 2.37 2.65
CA ASN A 24 11.17 1.50 1.79
C ASN A 24 10.94 2.12 0.41
N LEU A 25 10.64 3.42 0.34
CA LEU A 25 10.50 4.16 -0.91
C LEU A 25 11.79 4.17 -1.74
N ILE A 26 12.94 4.40 -1.09
CA ILE A 26 14.25 4.41 -1.74
C ILE A 26 14.58 3.03 -2.30
N ILE A 27 14.48 1.98 -1.48
CA ILE A 27 14.79 0.60 -1.90
C ILE A 27 13.85 0.13 -3.01
N ALA A 28 12.59 0.55 -3.00
CA ALA A 28 11.63 0.21 -4.03
C ALA A 28 11.74 1.08 -5.30
N GLY A 29 12.73 1.98 -5.38
CA GLY A 29 13.02 2.77 -6.58
C GLY A 29 12.05 3.94 -6.84
N TYR A 30 11.34 4.40 -5.82
CA TYR A 30 10.40 5.52 -5.92
C TYR A 30 11.05 6.88 -5.72
N VAL A 31 12.33 6.93 -5.35
CA VAL A 31 13.04 8.18 -5.08
C VAL A 31 14.09 8.42 -6.15
N THR A 32 14.04 9.60 -6.78
CA THR A 32 15.04 10.05 -7.73
C THR A 32 15.81 11.24 -7.18
N VAL A 33 17.11 11.28 -7.48
CA VAL A 33 17.98 12.45 -7.27
C VAL A 33 18.49 12.88 -8.64
N ASN A 34 18.23 14.11 -9.05
CA ASN A 34 18.59 14.64 -10.37
C ASN A 34 18.12 13.70 -11.51
N ASN A 35 16.87 13.25 -11.44
CA ASN A 35 16.23 12.30 -12.36
C ASN A 35 16.84 10.89 -12.42
N GLN A 36 17.78 10.54 -11.53
CA GLN A 36 18.31 9.19 -11.40
C GLN A 36 17.71 8.46 -10.22
N VAL A 37 17.23 7.22 -10.42
CA VAL A 37 16.67 6.41 -9.34
C VAL A 37 17.78 6.00 -8.37
N ILE A 38 17.56 6.27 -7.08
CA ILE A 38 18.50 5.90 -6.02
C ILE A 38 17.90 4.77 -5.19
N TYR A 39 18.67 3.68 -5.05
CA TYR A 39 18.28 2.51 -4.25
C TYR A 39 18.95 2.46 -2.87
N LYS A 40 19.89 3.38 -2.59
CA LYS A 40 20.71 3.40 -1.38
C LYS A 40 20.17 4.44 -0.39
N PRO A 41 19.55 4.05 0.75
CA PRO A 41 19.04 5.00 1.74
C PRO A 41 20.10 5.92 2.35
N SER A 42 21.35 5.45 2.38
CA SER A 42 22.52 6.19 2.85
C SER A 42 23.17 7.08 1.78
N PHE A 43 22.56 7.24 0.61
CA PHE A 43 23.01 8.19 -0.40
C PHE A 43 23.13 9.58 0.21
N ILE A 44 24.23 10.28 -0.07
CA ILE A 44 24.48 11.61 0.49
C ILE A 44 23.88 12.65 -0.45
N VAL A 45 22.93 13.43 0.08
CA VAL A 45 22.29 14.53 -0.62
C VAL A 45 23.20 15.76 -0.62
N LYS A 46 23.35 16.40 -1.77
CA LYS A 46 24.02 17.69 -1.94
C LYS A 46 23.00 18.84 -1.91
N GLU A 47 23.47 20.05 -1.66
CA GLU A 47 22.63 21.24 -1.51
C GLU A 47 21.76 21.55 -2.74
N ASN A 48 22.27 21.28 -3.95
CA ASN A 48 21.58 21.53 -5.22
C ASN A 48 20.95 20.27 -5.84
N ASP A 49 20.87 19.17 -5.09
CA ASP A 49 20.24 17.95 -5.60
C ASP A 49 18.72 18.14 -5.65
N VAL A 50 18.12 17.88 -6.82
CA VAL A 50 16.67 17.87 -6.99
C VAL A 50 16.15 16.48 -6.62
N ILE A 51 15.41 16.39 -5.52
CA ILE A 51 14.85 15.14 -5.02
C ILE A 51 13.37 15.07 -5.37
N THR A 52 12.98 13.99 -6.02
CA THR A 52 11.58 13.71 -6.33
C THR A 52 11.22 12.34 -5.78
N VAL A 53 10.09 12.27 -5.10
CA VAL A 53 9.48 11.01 -4.69
C VAL A 53 8.28 10.80 -5.59
N ARG A 54 8.30 9.73 -6.37
CA ARG A 54 7.12 9.31 -7.14
C ARG A 54 6.01 9.03 -6.15
N GLU A 55 4.84 9.63 -6.38
CA GLU A 55 3.67 9.35 -5.55
C GLU A 55 3.40 7.85 -5.53
N LEU A 56 3.50 7.26 -4.34
CA LEU A 56 2.75 6.06 -4.06
C LEU A 56 1.31 6.51 -3.89
N SER A 57 0.53 6.55 -4.98
CA SER A 57 -0.90 6.37 -4.81
C SER A 57 -1.08 4.95 -4.29
N GLN A 58 -1.03 4.76 -2.97
CA GLN A 58 -1.48 3.51 -2.37
C GLN A 58 -2.98 3.48 -2.60
N LYS A 59 -3.38 2.95 -3.77
CA LYS A 59 -4.78 2.82 -4.15
C LYS A 59 -5.51 1.93 -3.16
N PHE A 60 -4.80 0.98 -2.55
CA PHE A 60 -5.36 0.05 -1.57
C PHE A 60 -4.57 0.05 -0.26
N VAL A 61 -5.21 -0.36 0.84
CA VAL A 61 -4.60 -0.45 2.19
C VAL A 61 -3.36 -1.35 2.25
N SER A 62 -3.16 -2.24 1.27
CA SER A 62 -1.94 -3.02 1.13
C SER A 62 -1.61 -3.32 -0.33
N ARG A 63 -0.35 -3.71 -0.59
CA ARG A 63 0.10 -4.16 -1.93
C ARG A 63 -0.67 -5.37 -2.46
N GLY A 64 -1.43 -6.07 -1.61
CA GLY A 64 -2.32 -7.15 -2.03
C GLY A 64 -3.34 -6.66 -3.06
N GLY A 65 -3.93 -5.47 -2.88
CA GLY A 65 -4.98 -4.97 -3.77
C GLY A 65 -4.54 -4.84 -5.23
N GLU A 66 -3.29 -4.42 -5.47
CA GLU A 66 -2.72 -4.34 -6.84
C GLU A 66 -2.66 -5.73 -7.52
N LYS A 67 -2.44 -6.80 -6.74
CA LYS A 67 -2.43 -8.17 -7.29
C LYS A 67 -3.82 -8.58 -7.75
N LEU A 68 -4.85 -8.34 -6.92
CA LEU A 68 -6.22 -8.66 -7.27
C LEU A 68 -6.69 -7.80 -8.45
N LYS A 69 -6.42 -6.49 -8.44
CA LYS A 69 -6.76 -5.60 -9.56
C LYS A 69 -6.20 -6.13 -10.88
N LYS A 70 -4.92 -6.49 -10.90
CA LYS A 70 -4.31 -7.07 -12.09
C LYS A 70 -4.98 -8.37 -12.53
N ALA A 71 -5.40 -9.23 -11.59
CA ALA A 71 -6.12 -10.45 -11.90
C ALA A 71 -7.52 -10.17 -12.48
N LEU A 72 -8.29 -9.27 -11.86
CA LEU A 72 -9.61 -8.86 -12.37
C LEU A 72 -9.53 -8.32 -13.80
N ASP A 73 -8.54 -7.48 -14.09
CA ASP A 73 -8.31 -6.95 -15.44
C ASP A 73 -7.92 -8.04 -16.43
N TYR A 74 -6.95 -8.87 -16.07
CA TYR A 74 -6.41 -9.90 -16.96
C TYR A 74 -7.46 -10.96 -17.31
N PHE A 75 -8.28 -11.36 -16.33
CA PHE A 75 -9.35 -12.34 -16.52
C PHE A 75 -10.69 -11.72 -16.92
N ASN A 76 -10.76 -10.39 -17.08
CA ASN A 76 -11.98 -9.65 -17.39
C ASN A 76 -13.15 -10.00 -16.45
N ILE A 77 -12.88 -10.04 -15.14
CA ILE A 77 -13.87 -10.36 -14.11
C ILE A 77 -14.45 -9.05 -13.56
N ASP A 78 -15.74 -8.83 -13.81
CA ASP A 78 -16.51 -7.77 -13.16
C ASP A 78 -17.03 -8.24 -11.79
N VAL A 79 -16.82 -7.43 -10.76
CA VAL A 79 -17.27 -7.67 -9.38
C VAL A 79 -18.40 -6.73 -8.96
N THR A 80 -18.84 -5.85 -9.85
CA THR A 80 -19.91 -4.87 -9.59
C THR A 80 -21.19 -5.58 -9.13
N GLY A 81 -21.74 -5.15 -7.99
CA GLY A 81 -22.96 -5.71 -7.42
C GLY A 81 -22.83 -7.13 -6.88
N LYS A 82 -21.62 -7.70 -6.81
CA LYS A 82 -21.42 -9.07 -6.33
C LYS A 82 -21.17 -9.14 -4.83
N ILE A 83 -21.61 -10.24 -4.24
CA ILE A 83 -21.21 -10.67 -2.90
C ILE A 83 -19.99 -11.56 -3.04
N VAL A 84 -18.91 -11.23 -2.37
CA VAL A 84 -17.60 -11.88 -2.54
C VAL A 84 -17.09 -12.43 -1.20
N LEU A 85 -16.43 -13.58 -1.24
CA LEU A 85 -15.71 -14.18 -0.12
C LEU A 85 -14.21 -13.99 -0.34
N ASP A 86 -13.53 -13.31 0.58
CA ASP A 86 -12.08 -13.13 0.59
C ASP A 86 -11.46 -14.04 1.65
N LEU A 87 -10.67 -15.02 1.22
CA LEU A 87 -10.03 -16.03 2.08
C LEU A 87 -8.58 -15.62 2.37
N GLY A 88 -8.26 -15.38 3.64
CA GLY A 88 -6.96 -14.87 4.06
C GLY A 88 -6.85 -13.35 3.88
N SER A 89 -7.90 -12.63 4.29
CA SER A 89 -8.04 -11.19 4.08
C SER A 89 -6.89 -10.34 4.65
N SER A 90 -6.20 -10.81 5.70
CA SER A 90 -5.03 -10.18 6.31
C SER A 90 -5.26 -8.69 6.61
N THR A 91 -4.39 -7.79 6.12
CA THR A 91 -4.58 -6.33 6.24
C THR A 91 -5.77 -5.79 5.44
N GLY A 92 -6.29 -6.55 4.46
CA GLY A 92 -7.49 -6.19 3.71
C GLY A 92 -7.25 -5.66 2.29
N GLY A 93 -6.09 -5.91 1.70
CA GLY A 93 -5.78 -5.38 0.35
C GLY A 93 -6.76 -5.85 -0.73
N PHE A 94 -7.19 -7.11 -0.68
CA PHE A 94 -8.17 -7.67 -1.61
C PHE A 94 -9.58 -7.13 -1.33
N VAL A 95 -10.00 -7.12 -0.05
CA VAL A 95 -11.25 -6.48 0.40
C VAL A 95 -11.39 -5.06 -0.13
N ASP A 96 -10.36 -4.22 0.05
CA ASP A 96 -10.37 -2.83 -0.41
C ASP A 96 -10.51 -2.72 -1.94
N CYS A 97 -9.74 -3.53 -2.68
CA CYS A 97 -9.87 -3.61 -4.13
C CYS A 97 -11.31 -3.99 -4.53
N LEU A 98 -11.88 -5.05 -3.96
CA LEU A 98 -13.24 -5.48 -4.28
C LEU A 98 -14.28 -4.37 -4.05
N LEU A 99 -14.18 -3.66 -2.92
CA LEU A 99 -15.09 -2.55 -2.60
C LEU A 99 -14.94 -1.38 -3.58
N GLN A 100 -13.72 -0.99 -3.91
CA GLN A 100 -13.46 0.12 -4.85
C GLN A 100 -13.95 -0.20 -6.26
N TYR A 101 -13.95 -1.47 -6.67
CA TYR A 101 -14.47 -1.92 -7.96
C TYR A 101 -15.91 -2.42 -7.90
N GLY A 102 -16.66 -2.03 -6.87
CA GLY A 102 -18.11 -2.12 -6.88
C GLY A 102 -18.72 -3.39 -6.30
N ALA A 103 -17.95 -4.24 -5.60
CA ALA A 103 -18.53 -5.34 -4.84
C ALA A 103 -19.60 -4.80 -3.86
N GLU A 104 -20.75 -5.47 -3.83
CA GLU A 104 -21.85 -5.09 -2.94
C GLU A 104 -21.51 -5.39 -1.49
N LYS A 105 -20.87 -6.54 -1.25
CA LYS A 105 -20.52 -7.04 0.08
C LYS A 105 -19.29 -7.96 0.00
N VAL A 106 -18.42 -7.89 1.01
CA VAL A 106 -17.24 -8.76 1.12
C VAL A 106 -17.23 -9.44 2.48
N TYR A 107 -17.18 -10.77 2.48
CA TYR A 107 -16.90 -11.57 3.67
C TYR A 107 -15.39 -11.74 3.78
N ALA A 108 -14.78 -11.09 4.77
CA ALA A 108 -13.34 -11.09 4.99
C ALA A 108 -12.98 -12.16 6.02
N VAL A 109 -12.55 -13.33 5.54
CA VAL A 109 -12.18 -14.48 6.39
C VAL A 109 -10.69 -14.46 6.65
N ASP A 110 -10.31 -14.66 7.90
CA ASP A 110 -8.92 -14.89 8.27
C ASP A 110 -8.79 -15.78 9.51
N VAL A 111 -7.70 -16.53 9.59
CA VAL A 111 -7.33 -17.30 10.80
C VAL A 111 -6.73 -16.40 11.87
N GLY A 112 -6.13 -15.28 11.46
CA GLY A 112 -5.62 -14.23 12.33
C GLY A 112 -6.72 -13.42 13.03
N TYR A 113 -6.28 -12.47 13.86
CA TYR A 113 -7.16 -11.59 14.63
C TYR A 113 -6.61 -10.17 14.66
N GLY A 114 -7.48 -9.17 14.47
CA GLY A 114 -7.12 -7.75 14.54
C GLY A 114 -6.21 -7.26 13.42
N GLN A 115 -6.16 -7.96 12.28
CA GLN A 115 -5.23 -7.63 11.19
C GLN A 115 -5.84 -6.69 10.15
N LEU A 116 -7.15 -6.81 9.93
CA LEU A 116 -7.86 -6.02 8.93
C LEU A 116 -7.81 -4.53 9.27
N ASP A 117 -7.47 -3.71 8.27
CA ASP A 117 -7.43 -2.25 8.41
C ASP A 117 -8.73 -1.71 9.04
N TYR A 118 -8.59 -0.75 9.95
CA TYR A 118 -9.71 -0.25 10.73
C TYR A 118 -10.81 0.35 9.85
N THR A 119 -10.45 1.04 8.76
CA THR A 119 -11.43 1.65 7.85
C THR A 119 -12.28 0.60 7.13
N LEU A 120 -11.67 -0.52 6.76
CA LEU A 120 -12.37 -1.66 6.17
C LEU A 120 -13.22 -2.40 7.22
N ARG A 121 -12.71 -2.56 8.44
CA ARG A 121 -13.42 -3.22 9.53
C ARG A 121 -14.74 -2.54 9.88
N ILE A 122 -14.78 -1.21 9.85
CA ILE A 122 -16.01 -0.45 10.14
C ILE A 122 -16.89 -0.22 8.91
N ASN A 123 -16.46 -0.67 7.73
CA ASN A 123 -17.23 -0.49 6.51
C ASN A 123 -18.47 -1.42 6.54
N PRO A 124 -19.70 -0.90 6.37
CA PRO A 124 -20.93 -1.70 6.45
C PRO A 124 -21.05 -2.78 5.37
N LYS A 125 -20.26 -2.69 4.29
CA LYS A 125 -20.19 -3.70 3.23
C LYS A 125 -19.22 -4.85 3.55
N VAL A 126 -18.49 -4.78 4.66
CA VAL A 126 -17.52 -5.81 5.06
C VAL A 126 -18.06 -6.59 6.25
N ILE A 127 -18.10 -7.91 6.11
CA ILE A 127 -18.40 -8.84 7.20
C ILE A 127 -17.10 -9.46 7.65
N VAL A 128 -16.65 -9.10 8.85
CA VAL A 128 -15.37 -9.57 9.40
C VAL A 128 -15.53 -10.93 10.05
N MET A 129 -14.79 -11.92 9.55
CA MET A 129 -14.80 -13.31 10.00
C MET A 129 -13.38 -13.76 10.37
N GLU A 130 -12.84 -13.14 11.42
CA GLU A 130 -11.52 -13.48 11.99
C GLU A 130 -11.58 -14.72 12.91
N ARG A 131 -10.43 -15.34 13.17
CA ARG A 131 -10.31 -16.62 13.89
C ARG A 131 -11.17 -17.73 13.28
N ARG A 132 -11.33 -17.71 11.96
CA ARG A 132 -12.15 -18.66 11.21
C ARG A 132 -11.30 -19.33 10.15
N ASN A 133 -11.33 -20.66 10.12
CA ASN A 133 -10.87 -21.44 8.97
C ASN A 133 -12.10 -21.81 8.12
N ALA A 134 -11.96 -21.83 6.80
CA ALA A 134 -13.04 -22.03 5.84
C ALA A 134 -12.67 -23.08 4.79
#